data_AF-A0A367KCM0-F1
#
_entry.id   AF-A0A367KCM0-F1
#
_cell.length_a   1.000
_cell.length_b   1.000
_cell.length_c   1.000
_cell.angle_alpha   90.00
_cell.angle_beta   90.00
_cell.angle_gamma   90.00
#
_symmetry.space_group_name_H-M   'P 1'
#
loop_
_entity.id
_entity.type
_entity.pdbx_description
1 polymer ?
#
loop_
_entity_poly.entity_id
_entity_poly.type
_entity_poly.pdbx_seq_one_letter_code
_entity_poly.pdbx_strand_id
1 'polypeptide(L)'
;AGKVTAETFDHETKEYQVAYTVKHQPSNAYRTRKRQDSIWCTDIRFYRDMFPHGVDIRVIPEHSTRSEVLMDHCTIKVFTIDESMDSKQVTLILKPLLDDAFDCTMYRYNNVLSQPPVKQLDKKEEKEEQKEELKAPDSSAEQVSTDALAAPDDSIKVPKGYLLISEHQNNNIIVISDELSFNSQQISVIFIAMVLCYYMGKFTSCNSC
;
A
#
# COMPACT_ATOMS: atom_id res chain seq x y z
N ALA A 1 4.19 -14.82 7.81
CA ALA A 1 5.48 -15.45 7.45
C ALA A 1 5.99 -16.33 8.59
N GLY A 2 5.47 -17.56 8.75
CA GLY A 2 5.84 -18.43 9.86
C GLY A 2 4.79 -19.50 10.18
N LYS A 3 4.85 -20.06 11.39
CA LYS A 3 3.87 -20.97 11.98
C LYS A 3 3.39 -20.41 13.32
N VAL A 4 2.08 -20.24 13.49
CA VAL A 4 1.47 -19.87 14.78
C VAL A 4 1.77 -20.94 15.84
N THR A 5 2.13 -20.49 17.04
CA THR A 5 2.46 -21.32 18.21
C THR A 5 1.48 -21.13 19.36
N ALA A 6 0.95 -19.93 19.54
CA ALA A 6 -0.17 -19.63 20.42
C ALA A 6 -1.00 -18.48 19.84
N GLU A 7 -2.30 -18.49 20.08
CA GLU A 7 -3.25 -17.45 19.66
C GLU A 7 -4.37 -17.38 20.70
N THR A 8 -4.67 -16.18 21.16
CA THR A 8 -5.64 -15.91 22.24
C THR A 8 -6.37 -14.60 21.97
N PHE A 9 -7.68 -14.61 22.20
CA PHE A 9 -8.52 -13.42 22.15
C PHE A 9 -9.37 -13.33 23.41
N ASP A 10 -9.34 -12.17 24.08
CA ASP A 10 -10.22 -11.88 25.21
C ASP A 10 -11.45 -11.07 24.74
N HIS A 11 -12.62 -11.62 24.98
CA HIS A 11 -13.90 -11.00 24.65
C HIS A 11 -14.27 -9.83 25.57
N GLU A 12 -13.69 -9.72 26.77
CA GLU A 12 -13.96 -8.63 27.71
C GLU A 12 -13.07 -7.42 27.38
N THR A 13 -11.75 -7.57 27.40
CA THR A 13 -10.80 -6.46 27.13
C THR A 13 -10.60 -6.12 25.65
N LYS A 14 -11.09 -6.96 24.73
CA LYS A 14 -10.79 -6.92 23.28
C LYS A 14 -9.31 -7.10 22.95
N GLU A 15 -8.52 -7.68 23.87
CA GLU A 15 -7.12 -7.98 23.63
C GLU A 15 -6.97 -9.20 22.72
N TYR A 16 -6.25 -9.03 21.60
CA TYR A 16 -5.81 -10.11 20.73
C TYR A 16 -4.30 -10.27 20.86
N GLN A 17 -3.85 -11.50 21.12
CA GLN A 17 -2.43 -11.84 21.17
C GLN A 17 -2.15 -13.07 20.32
N VAL A 18 -1.12 -12.98 19.46
CA VAL A 18 -0.63 -14.09 18.65
C VAL A 18 0.89 -14.20 18.76
N ALA A 19 1.37 -15.41 19.02
CA ALA A 19 2.79 -15.73 19.05
C ALA A 19 3.10 -16.78 17.97
N TYR A 20 4.09 -16.53 17.13
CA TYR A 20 4.43 -17.41 16.01
C TYR A 20 5.94 -17.62 15.86
N THR A 21 6.33 -18.85 15.54
CA THR A 21 7.69 -19.15 15.06
C THR A 21 7.83 -18.56 13.66
N VAL A 22 8.73 -17.61 13.51
CA VAL A 22 8.90 -16.86 12.26
C VAL A 22 9.66 -17.67 11.24
N LYS A 23 9.39 -17.42 9.96
CA LYS A 23 10.24 -17.87 8.86
C LYS A 23 10.64 -16.67 8.02
N HIS A 24 11.93 -16.31 8.05
CA HIS A 24 12.45 -15.09 7.45
C HIS A 24 12.22 -15.07 5.93
N GLN A 25 12.43 -16.20 5.25
CA GLN A 25 12.27 -16.31 3.81
C GLN A 25 11.26 -17.40 3.38
N PRO A 26 10.54 -17.20 2.27
CA PRO A 26 9.66 -18.22 1.71
C PRO A 26 10.48 -19.41 1.18
N SER A 27 9.96 -20.63 1.35
CA SER A 27 10.56 -21.83 0.77
C SER A 27 10.48 -21.82 -0.77
N ASN A 28 11.38 -22.53 -1.43
CA ASN A 28 11.42 -22.58 -2.91
C ASN A 28 10.07 -23.03 -3.51
N ALA A 29 9.41 -24.02 -2.89
CA ALA A 29 8.09 -24.49 -3.30
C ALA A 29 6.94 -23.48 -3.03
N TYR A 30 7.15 -22.46 -2.20
CA TYR A 30 6.25 -21.31 -2.10
C TYR A 30 6.55 -20.29 -3.21
N ARG A 31 7.84 -19.96 -3.42
CA ARG A 31 8.30 -19.02 -4.45
C ARG A 31 7.82 -19.43 -5.85
N THR A 32 7.89 -20.71 -6.21
CA THR A 32 7.45 -21.21 -7.53
C THR A 32 5.94 -21.20 -7.76
N ARG A 33 5.12 -20.99 -6.71
CA ARG A 33 3.64 -20.99 -6.81
C ARG A 33 2.99 -19.61 -6.64
N LYS A 34 3.78 -18.57 -6.36
CA LYS A 34 3.30 -17.19 -6.18
C LYS A 34 3.79 -16.30 -7.31
N ARG A 35 3.06 -15.21 -7.56
CA ARG A 35 3.53 -14.11 -8.43
C ARG A 35 4.81 -13.51 -7.83
N GLN A 36 5.71 -13.03 -8.67
CA GLN A 36 7.00 -12.47 -8.25
C GLN A 36 6.83 -11.27 -7.30
N ASP A 37 5.74 -10.51 -7.46
CA ASP A 37 5.38 -9.34 -6.65
C ASP A 37 4.78 -9.70 -5.27
N SER A 38 4.65 -10.99 -4.92
CA SER A 38 3.99 -11.38 -3.67
C SER A 38 4.91 -11.16 -2.45
N ILE A 39 4.61 -10.11 -1.69
CA ILE A 39 5.34 -9.73 -0.48
C ILE A 39 5.28 -10.85 0.57
N TRP A 40 6.44 -11.30 1.06
CA TRP A 40 6.54 -12.26 2.15
C TRP A 40 6.54 -11.54 3.51
N CYS A 41 5.38 -11.51 4.15
CA CYS A 41 5.17 -10.91 5.48
C CYS A 41 4.21 -11.77 6.31
N THR A 42 3.92 -11.39 7.55
CA THR A 42 2.69 -11.78 8.25
C THR A 42 1.67 -10.67 8.04
N ASP A 43 0.53 -11.00 7.44
CA ASP A 43 -0.62 -10.13 7.21
C ASP A 43 -1.63 -10.44 8.32
N ILE A 44 -1.84 -9.49 9.24
CA ILE A 44 -2.82 -9.55 10.33
C ILE A 44 -3.90 -8.54 10.02
N ARG A 45 -5.17 -8.94 10.11
CA ARG A 45 -6.32 -8.08 9.83
C ARG A 45 -7.23 -8.01 11.04
N PHE A 46 -7.78 -6.83 11.27
CA PHE A 46 -8.72 -6.56 12.35
C PHE A 46 -9.99 -5.90 11.79
N TYR A 47 -11.01 -5.77 12.63
CA TYR A 47 -12.24 -5.05 12.29
C TYR A 47 -12.23 -3.69 12.98
N ARG A 48 -12.52 -2.62 12.24
CA ARG A 48 -12.56 -1.25 12.75
C ARG A 48 -13.50 -1.11 13.96
N ASP A 49 -14.63 -1.82 13.91
CA ASP A 49 -15.68 -1.78 14.93
C ASP A 49 -15.27 -2.47 16.26
N MET A 50 -14.15 -3.21 16.26
CA MET A 50 -13.53 -3.74 17.48
C MET A 50 -12.68 -2.68 18.21
N PHE A 51 -12.22 -1.65 17.48
CA PHE A 51 -11.29 -0.63 17.95
C PHE A 51 -11.77 0.78 17.56
N PRO A 52 -12.94 1.24 18.08
CA PRO A 52 -13.56 2.50 17.67
C PRO A 52 -12.71 3.75 17.96
N HIS A 53 -11.84 3.69 18.97
CA HIS A 53 -10.89 4.75 19.36
C HIS A 53 -9.44 4.45 18.91
N GLY A 54 -9.26 3.51 17.98
CA GLY A 54 -7.94 3.09 17.51
C GLY A 54 -7.33 1.92 18.30
N VAL A 55 -6.16 1.46 17.85
CA VAL A 55 -5.52 0.21 18.29
C VAL A 55 -4.07 0.39 18.79
N ASP A 56 -3.75 -0.17 19.96
CA ASP A 56 -2.39 -0.26 20.52
C ASP A 56 -1.75 -1.57 20.06
N ILE A 57 -0.83 -1.44 19.13
CA ILE A 57 -0.10 -2.49 18.44
C ILE A 57 1.28 -2.62 19.09
N ARG A 58 1.57 -3.80 19.63
CA ARG A 58 2.89 -4.12 20.20
C ARG A 58 3.47 -5.32 19.46
N VAL A 59 4.69 -5.19 18.94
CA VAL A 59 5.40 -6.25 18.21
C VAL A 59 6.77 -6.46 18.83
N ILE A 60 7.04 -7.71 19.23
CA ILE A 60 8.23 -8.14 19.96
C ILE A 60 8.90 -9.27 19.15
N PRO A 61 10.22 -9.22 18.86
CA PRO A 61 11.22 -8.24 19.32
C PRO A 61 11.39 -7.05 18.35
N GLU A 62 11.13 -5.85 18.86
CA GLU A 62 11.07 -4.58 18.10
C GLU A 62 12.18 -4.39 17.06
N HIS A 63 13.46 -4.36 17.47
CA HIS A 63 14.58 -4.00 16.58
C HIS A 63 14.83 -5.03 15.46
N SER A 64 14.20 -6.21 15.52
CA SER A 64 14.34 -7.28 14.53
C SER A 64 13.16 -7.37 13.56
N THR A 65 12.11 -6.56 13.78
CA THR A 65 10.86 -6.57 13.02
C THR A 65 10.48 -5.18 12.53
N ARG A 66 10.21 -5.05 11.22
CA ARG A 66 9.54 -3.87 10.65
C ARG A 66 8.05 -4.18 10.57
N SER A 67 7.21 -3.24 11.01
CA SER A 67 5.75 -3.34 10.86
C SER A 67 5.22 -2.18 10.03
N GLU A 68 4.25 -2.45 9.16
CA GLU A 68 3.52 -1.44 8.39
C GLU A 68 2.04 -1.53 8.79
N VAL A 69 1.48 -0.42 9.27
CA VAL A 69 0.09 -0.33 9.74
C VAL A 69 -0.71 0.45 8.70
N LEU A 70 -1.71 -0.20 8.11
CA LEU A 70 -2.59 0.38 7.09
C LEU A 70 -4.02 0.42 7.65
N MET A 71 -4.36 1.52 8.33
CA MET A 71 -5.66 1.70 9.00
C MET A 71 -6.82 1.71 8.01
N ASP A 72 -6.64 2.33 6.84
CA ASP A 72 -7.60 2.35 5.72
C ASP A 72 -7.98 0.95 5.20
N HIS A 73 -7.17 -0.07 5.53
CA HIS A 73 -7.39 -1.47 5.16
C HIS A 73 -7.48 -2.38 6.40
N CYS A 74 -7.51 -1.80 7.61
CA CYS A 74 -7.46 -2.49 8.91
C CYS A 74 -6.45 -3.65 8.94
N THR A 75 -5.26 -3.41 8.37
CA THR A 75 -4.24 -4.44 8.08
C THR A 75 -2.88 -4.04 8.65
N ILE A 76 -2.22 -4.98 9.32
CA ILE A 76 -0.85 -4.85 9.84
C ILE A 76 0.03 -5.87 9.12
N LYS A 77 1.09 -5.40 8.46
CA LYS A 77 2.09 -6.26 7.80
C LYS A 77 3.37 -6.29 8.63
N VAL A 78 3.70 -7.44 9.20
CA VAL A 78 4.93 -7.64 9.98
C VAL A 78 5.98 -8.36 9.13
N PHE A 79 7.17 -7.80 9.09
CA PHE A 79 8.35 -8.25 8.36
C PHE A 79 9.50 -8.51 9.32
N THR A 80 10.30 -9.55 9.07
CA THR A 80 11.62 -9.70 9.71
C THR A 80 12.67 -8.91 8.95
N ILE A 81 13.54 -8.21 9.68
CA ILE A 81 14.70 -7.52 9.10
C ILE A 81 15.82 -8.52 8.85
N ASP A 82 16.23 -9.26 9.88
CA ASP A 82 17.38 -10.16 9.83
C ASP A 82 17.03 -11.62 9.50
N GLU A 83 17.93 -12.31 8.79
CA GLU A 83 17.88 -13.77 8.65
C GLU A 83 18.04 -14.49 9.99
N SER A 84 18.66 -13.85 10.98
CA SER A 84 18.75 -14.37 12.35
C SER A 84 17.38 -14.55 13.04
N MET A 85 16.29 -14.04 12.45
CA MET A 85 14.93 -14.24 12.94
C MET A 85 14.26 -15.53 12.44
N ASP A 86 14.85 -16.28 11.52
CA ASP A 86 14.30 -17.59 11.14
C ASP A 86 14.27 -18.52 12.36
N SER A 87 13.14 -19.21 12.56
CA SER A 87 12.88 -20.11 13.68
C SER A 87 12.89 -19.48 15.10
N LYS A 88 13.07 -18.15 15.24
CA LYS A 88 12.77 -17.41 16.49
C LYS A 88 11.26 -17.18 16.64
N GLN A 89 10.81 -16.78 17.82
CA GLN A 89 9.41 -16.38 18.06
C GLN A 89 9.24 -14.87 17.89
N VAL A 90 8.14 -14.45 17.27
CA VAL A 90 7.60 -13.09 17.35
C VAL A 90 6.23 -13.15 18.03
N THR A 91 5.96 -12.15 18.86
CA THR A 91 4.67 -11.95 19.51
C THR A 91 4.10 -10.60 19.07
N LEU A 92 2.85 -10.62 18.60
CA LEU A 92 2.05 -9.43 18.30
C LEU A 92 0.87 -9.37 19.27
N ILE A 93 0.61 -8.18 19.80
CA ILE A 93 -0.49 -7.88 20.73
C ILE A 93 -1.25 -6.67 20.19
N LEU A 94 -2.57 -6.75 20.16
CA LEU A 94 -3.50 -5.67 19.84
C LEU A 94 -4.40 -5.43 21.06
N LYS A 95 -4.53 -4.17 21.48
CA LYS A 95 -5.47 -3.72 22.52
C LYS A 95 -6.24 -2.50 22.00
N PRO A 96 -7.46 -2.21 22.48
CA PRO A 96 -8.10 -0.92 22.22
C PRO A 96 -7.29 0.23 22.86
N LEU A 97 -7.29 1.41 22.23
CA LEU A 97 -7.04 2.64 22.98
C LEU A 97 -8.30 2.98 23.81
N LEU A 98 -8.08 3.52 25.01
CA LEU A 98 -9.10 3.78 26.03
C LEU A 98 -9.19 5.28 26.34
N ASP A 99 -9.13 6.10 25.29
CA ASP A 99 -9.13 7.57 25.37
C ASP A 99 -10.04 8.11 24.26
N ASP A 100 -11.12 8.77 24.67
CA ASP A 100 -12.20 9.25 23.79
C ASP A 100 -11.74 10.35 22.82
N ALA A 101 -10.55 10.92 23.01
CA ALA A 101 -9.95 11.89 22.09
C ALA A 101 -9.42 11.26 20.79
N PHE A 102 -9.32 9.93 20.72
CA PHE A 102 -8.84 9.22 19.53
C PHE A 102 -9.99 8.65 18.68
N ASP A 103 -9.77 8.64 17.37
CA ASP A 103 -10.65 8.02 16.39
C ASP A 103 -10.12 6.67 15.89
N CYS A 104 -10.96 5.96 15.15
CA CYS A 104 -10.67 4.66 14.55
C CYS A 104 -9.54 4.63 13.49
N THR A 105 -8.91 5.77 13.17
CA THR A 105 -7.72 5.88 12.30
C THR A 105 -6.43 6.05 13.10
N MET A 106 -6.52 6.38 14.39
CA MET A 106 -5.38 6.42 15.30
C MET A 106 -4.86 5.00 15.59
N TYR A 107 -3.55 4.86 15.72
CA TYR A 107 -2.93 3.68 16.30
C TYR A 107 -1.73 4.07 17.16
N ARG A 108 -1.35 3.20 18.08
CA ARG A 108 -0.11 3.31 18.82
C ARG A 108 0.76 2.12 18.47
N TYR A 109 1.99 2.34 17.98
CA TYR A 109 2.93 1.27 17.66
C TYR A 109 4.08 1.29 18.66
N ASN A 110 4.27 0.21 19.42
CA ASN A 110 5.32 0.07 20.44
C ASN A 110 5.41 1.30 21.38
N ASN A 111 4.25 1.78 21.86
CA ASN A 111 4.05 2.99 22.68
C ASN A 111 4.19 4.35 21.95
N VAL A 112 4.61 4.40 20.68
CA VAL A 112 4.63 5.63 19.87
C VAL A 112 3.26 5.82 19.22
N LEU A 113 2.57 6.93 19.52
CA LEU A 113 1.29 7.27 18.90
C LEU A 113 1.48 7.72 17.45
N SER A 114 0.63 7.26 16.53
CA SER A 114 0.54 7.81 15.19
C SER A 114 0.07 9.26 15.25
N GLN A 115 0.91 10.20 14.84
CA GLN A 115 0.41 11.52 14.47
C GLN A 115 -0.48 11.36 13.22
N PRO A 116 -1.65 12.01 13.14
CA PRO A 116 -2.43 12.00 11.92
C PRO A 116 -1.58 12.61 10.79
N PRO A 117 -1.69 12.10 9.54
CA PRO A 117 -0.93 12.65 8.43
C PRO A 117 -1.39 14.09 8.16
N VAL A 118 -0.61 15.05 8.67
CA VAL A 118 -0.84 16.48 8.47
C VAL A 118 -0.73 16.74 6.97
N LYS A 119 -1.88 16.89 6.31
CA LYS A 119 -1.97 17.51 4.99
C LYS A 119 -1.36 18.90 5.13
N GLN A 120 -0.17 19.09 4.57
CA GLN A 120 0.46 20.40 4.54
C GLN A 120 -0.39 21.32 3.65
N LEU A 121 -1.28 22.11 4.28
CA LEU A 121 -1.77 23.33 3.66
C LEU A 121 -0.61 24.32 3.69
N ASP A 122 -0.14 24.72 2.51
CA ASP A 122 0.92 25.71 2.36
C ASP A 122 0.51 27.05 3.00
N LYS A 123 0.97 27.29 4.24
CA LYS A 123 0.83 28.58 4.87
C LYS A 123 1.95 29.50 4.38
N LYS A 124 1.71 30.17 3.26
CA LYS A 124 2.49 31.35 2.87
C LYS A 124 2.44 32.38 4.00
N GLU A 125 3.59 32.71 4.57
CA GLU A 125 3.77 33.92 5.35
C GLU A 125 4.73 34.83 4.59
N GLU A 126 4.16 35.80 3.88
CA GLU A 126 4.91 36.91 3.31
C GLU A 126 5.28 37.86 4.45
N LYS A 127 6.56 38.24 4.53
CA LYS A 127 6.95 39.49 5.20
C LYS A 127 8.16 40.11 4.51
N GLU A 128 7.91 41.17 3.77
CA GLU A 128 8.96 42.08 3.32
C GLU A 128 9.57 42.80 4.54
N GLU A 129 10.86 43.10 4.46
CA GLU A 129 11.42 44.28 5.13
C GLU A 129 12.61 44.77 4.31
N GLN A 130 12.52 46.03 3.84
CA GLN A 130 13.44 46.63 2.88
C GLN A 130 14.63 47.30 3.57
N LYS A 131 15.74 47.46 2.85
CA LYS A 131 16.65 48.58 3.07
C LYS A 131 17.40 49.02 1.81
N GLU A 132 17.49 50.33 1.63
CA GLU A 132 18.27 51.06 0.63
C GLU A 132 19.80 50.93 0.91
N GLU A 133 20.76 51.35 0.07
CA GLU A 133 20.75 52.52 -0.82
C GLU A 133 21.80 52.48 -1.97
N LEU A 134 21.36 52.85 -3.18
CA LEU A 134 22.04 53.58 -4.27
C LEU A 134 23.57 53.45 -4.56
N LYS A 135 23.92 52.98 -5.77
CA LYS A 135 24.67 53.79 -6.78
C LYS A 135 24.74 53.16 -8.18
N ALA A 136 24.88 54.04 -9.18
CA ALA A 136 25.00 53.81 -10.63
C ALA A 136 26.23 54.62 -11.15
N PRO A 137 26.61 54.63 -12.46
CA PRO A 137 25.94 54.10 -13.66
C PRO A 137 26.89 53.35 -14.65
N ASP A 138 26.48 53.32 -15.93
CA ASP A 138 27.25 53.05 -17.17
C ASP A 138 27.50 51.58 -17.59
N SER A 139 27.41 51.20 -18.89
CA SER A 139 26.89 51.91 -20.08
C SER A 139 26.64 50.92 -21.26
N SER A 140 26.33 51.46 -22.46
CA SER A 140 26.24 50.82 -23.79
C SER A 140 24.89 50.27 -24.26
N ALA A 141 24.70 50.25 -25.59
CA ALA A 141 23.42 50.33 -26.29
C ALA A 141 23.03 49.03 -27.06
N GLU A 142 21.77 48.99 -27.53
CA GLU A 142 21.32 48.75 -28.93
C GLU A 142 22.23 47.98 -29.93
N GLN A 143 21.77 47.17 -30.90
CA GLN A 143 20.45 46.76 -31.46
C GLN A 143 20.73 45.55 -32.45
N VAL A 144 19.84 44.76 -33.06
CA VAL A 144 18.36 44.51 -33.07
C VAL A 144 18.07 43.18 -33.82
N SER A 145 16.90 42.54 -33.62
CA SER A 145 16.30 41.43 -34.43
C SER A 145 17.03 40.07 -34.41
N THR A 146 16.43 38.90 -34.69
CA THR A 146 15.26 38.54 -35.53
C THR A 146 14.37 37.39 -34.98
N ASP A 147 13.12 37.38 -35.45
CA ASP A 147 12.23 36.27 -35.85
C ASP A 147 11.92 35.01 -35.00
N ALA A 148 10.59 34.86 -34.82
CA ALA A 148 9.78 33.63 -35.00
C ALA A 148 9.70 32.53 -33.90
N LEU A 149 8.48 32.46 -33.34
CA LEU A 149 7.72 31.23 -33.03
C LEU A 149 8.29 30.26 -31.96
N ALA A 150 8.01 30.55 -30.70
CA ALA A 150 8.17 29.60 -29.58
C ALA A 150 6.79 29.15 -29.04
N ALA A 151 6.55 27.83 -29.01
CA ALA A 151 5.49 27.21 -28.23
C ALA A 151 6.02 26.83 -26.82
N PRO A 152 5.17 26.71 -25.78
CA PRO A 152 5.64 26.41 -24.44
C PRO A 152 6.07 24.93 -24.29
N ASP A 153 7.36 24.71 -24.04
CA ASP A 153 7.92 23.42 -23.60
C ASP A 153 7.99 23.37 -22.07
N ASP A 154 6.89 22.92 -21.45
CA ASP A 154 6.67 23.00 -19.99
C ASP A 154 7.42 21.88 -19.24
N SER A 155 8.75 22.00 -19.25
CA SER A 155 9.69 21.02 -18.72
C SER A 155 9.69 20.97 -17.19
N ILE A 156 8.85 20.10 -16.62
CA ILE A 156 8.74 19.84 -15.17
C ILE A 156 10.10 19.45 -14.57
N LYS A 157 10.75 20.40 -13.88
CA LYS A 157 12.04 20.21 -13.21
C LYS A 157 11.88 19.41 -11.91
N VAL A 158 11.83 18.09 -12.03
CA VAL A 158 11.87 17.16 -10.87
C VAL A 158 13.22 17.29 -10.15
N PRO A 159 13.25 17.51 -8.81
CA PRO A 159 14.50 17.57 -8.05
C PRO A 159 15.30 16.25 -8.08
N LYS A 160 16.64 16.37 -8.06
CA LYS A 160 17.55 15.20 -8.04
C LYS A 160 17.34 14.38 -6.76
N GLY A 161 16.81 13.17 -6.91
CA GLY A 161 16.58 12.22 -5.81
C GLY A 161 15.33 11.36 -5.99
N TYR A 162 14.37 11.80 -6.80
CA TYR A 162 13.12 11.08 -7.04
C TYR A 162 13.19 10.22 -8.30
N LEU A 163 12.89 8.92 -8.16
CA LEU A 163 12.65 8.02 -9.28
C LEU A 163 11.13 7.98 -9.56
N LEU A 164 10.71 8.44 -10.74
CA LEU A 164 9.34 8.22 -11.20
C LEU A 164 9.19 6.75 -11.60
N ILE A 165 8.63 5.94 -10.70
CA ILE A 165 8.19 4.58 -11.03
C ILE A 165 6.94 4.74 -11.92
N SER A 166 7.02 4.29 -13.16
CA SER A 166 5.88 4.24 -14.06
C SER A 166 4.86 3.21 -13.56
N GLU A 167 3.59 3.60 -13.53
CA GLU A 167 2.50 2.68 -13.20
C GLU A 167 2.37 1.64 -14.32
N HIS A 168 2.92 0.44 -14.09
CA HIS A 168 2.91 -0.63 -15.07
C HIS A 168 1.54 -1.32 -15.12
N GLN A 169 0.58 -0.66 -15.78
CA GLN A 169 -0.76 -1.18 -15.99
C GLN A 169 -0.73 -2.46 -16.83
N ASN A 170 -0.80 -3.60 -16.14
CA ASN A 170 -0.88 -4.92 -16.75
C ASN A 170 -2.29 -5.14 -17.32
N ASN A 171 -2.42 -4.88 -18.62
CA ASN A 171 -3.66 -4.97 -19.39
C ASN A 171 -4.28 -6.38 -19.37
N ASN A 172 -5.14 -6.68 -18.38
CA ASN A 172 -6.13 -7.77 -18.46
C ASN A 172 -7.28 -7.73 -17.43
N ILE A 173 -7.52 -6.61 -16.74
CA ILE A 173 -8.65 -6.46 -15.82
C ILE A 173 -9.75 -5.65 -16.51
N ILE A 174 -10.81 -6.33 -16.94
CA ILE A 174 -12.01 -5.66 -17.47
C ILE A 174 -12.93 -5.37 -16.28
N VAL A 175 -12.95 -4.11 -15.83
CA VAL A 175 -13.86 -3.68 -14.75
C VAL A 175 -15.25 -3.44 -15.36
N ILE A 176 -16.11 -4.45 -15.23
CA ILE A 176 -17.56 -4.27 -15.32
C ILE A 176 -18.03 -3.97 -13.89
N SER A 177 -18.86 -2.93 -13.74
CA SER A 177 -19.38 -2.51 -12.43
C SER A 177 -20.23 -3.60 -11.75
N ASP A 178 -20.32 -3.50 -10.42
CA ASP A 178 -21.02 -4.40 -9.49
C ASP A 178 -20.21 -5.66 -9.05
N GLU A 179 -19.36 -5.42 -8.04
CA GLU A 179 -18.60 -6.31 -7.11
C GLU A 179 -17.99 -7.67 -7.55
N LEU A 180 -18.00 -8.06 -8.82
CA LEU A 180 -17.42 -9.34 -9.27
C LEU A 180 -16.18 -9.20 -10.18
N SER A 181 -15.01 -9.06 -9.54
CA SER A 181 -13.69 -9.03 -10.22
C SER A 181 -13.20 -10.43 -10.65
N PHE A 182 -13.74 -10.93 -11.76
CA PHE A 182 -13.30 -12.18 -12.36
C PHE A 182 -11.94 -12.07 -13.09
N ASN A 183 -11.15 -13.14 -13.06
CA ASN A 183 -9.96 -13.27 -13.93
C ASN A 183 -10.43 -13.47 -15.38
N SER A 184 -9.95 -12.65 -16.31
CA SER A 184 -10.29 -12.72 -17.74
C SER A 184 -10.02 -14.10 -18.36
N GLN A 185 -9.00 -14.82 -17.88
CA GLN A 185 -8.70 -16.19 -18.27
C GLN A 185 -9.83 -17.17 -17.92
N GLN A 186 -10.49 -16.97 -16.77
CA GLN A 186 -11.61 -17.82 -16.33
C GLN A 186 -12.88 -17.51 -17.13
N ILE A 187 -13.16 -16.24 -17.39
CA ILE A 187 -14.26 -15.82 -18.27
C ILE A 187 -14.10 -16.44 -19.67
N SER A 188 -12.89 -16.40 -20.24
CA SER A 188 -12.58 -16.96 -21.56
C SER A 188 -12.90 -18.46 -21.64
N VAL A 189 -12.48 -19.25 -20.64
CA VAL A 189 -12.79 -20.70 -20.58
C VAL A 189 -14.31 -20.94 -20.49
N ILE A 190 -15.04 -20.15 -19.71
CA ILE A 190 -16.51 -20.27 -19.60
C ILE A 190 -17.19 -19.96 -20.94
N PHE A 191 -16.80 -18.89 -21.63
CA PHE A 191 -17.35 -18.54 -22.95
C PHE A 191 -17.04 -19.60 -24.01
N ILE A 192 -15.81 -20.11 -24.05
CA ILE A 192 -15.41 -21.18 -24.98
C ILE A 192 -16.22 -22.45 -24.70
N ALA A 193 -16.41 -22.82 -23.43
CA ALA A 193 -17.23 -23.98 -23.06
C ALA A 193 -18.71 -23.79 -23.46
N MET A 194 -19.30 -22.61 -23.25
CA MET A 194 -20.67 -22.31 -23.69
C MET A 194 -20.84 -22.43 -25.20
N VAL A 195 -19.90 -21.88 -25.99
CA VAL A 195 -19.91 -21.97 -27.45
C VAL A 195 -19.75 -23.42 -27.93
N LEU A 196 -18.79 -24.17 -27.36
CA LEU A 196 -18.59 -25.58 -27.70
C LEU A 196 -19.83 -26.43 -27.38
N CYS A 197 -20.46 -26.25 -26.22
CA CYS A 197 -21.69 -26.94 -25.86
C CYS A 197 -22.86 -26.58 -26.78
N TYR A 198 -23.00 -25.32 -27.18
CA TYR A 198 -24.04 -24.88 -28.12
C TYR A 198 -23.90 -25.55 -29.50
N TYR A 199 -22.69 -25.57 -30.06
CA TYR A 199 -22.44 -26.23 -31.34
C TYR A 199 -22.50 -27.77 -31.25
N MET A 200 -21.99 -28.38 -30.18
CA MET A 200 -22.13 -29.83 -29.95
C MET A 200 -23.60 -30.25 -29.83
N GLY A 201 -24.42 -29.48 -29.10
CA GLY A 201 -25.87 -29.67 -29.04
C GLY A 201 -26.51 -29.64 -30.43
N LYS A 202 -26.17 -28.64 -31.26
CA LYS A 202 -26.61 -28.56 -32.67
C LYS A 202 -26.19 -29.78 -33.48
N PHE A 203 -24.94 -30.23 -33.39
CA PHE A 203 -24.46 -31.40 -34.13
C PHE A 203 -25.15 -32.70 -33.69
N THR A 204 -25.39 -32.90 -32.39
CA THR A 204 -26.15 -34.07 -31.91
C THR A 204 -27.62 -34.04 -32.31
N SER A 205 -28.28 -32.88 -32.30
CA SER A 205 -29.69 -32.75 -32.71
C SER A 205 -29.88 -32.97 -34.21
N CYS A 206 -28.94 -32.54 -35.05
CA CYS A 206 -29.05 -32.72 -36.51
C CYS A 206 -28.70 -34.14 -37.00
N ASN A 207 -28.18 -35.02 -36.13
CA ASN A 207 -27.80 -36.39 -36.49
C ASN A 207 -28.83 -37.45 -36.04
N SER A 208 -30.09 -37.01 -35.86
CA SER A 208 -31.26 -37.81 -35.48
C SER A 208 -32.39 -37.71 -36.53
N CYS A 209 -32.03 -37.91 -37.80
CA CYS A 209 -32.93 -38.06 -38.96
C CYS A 209 -32.37 -39.14 -39.89
#